data_AF-A0A931ZL83-F1
#
_entry.id   AF-A0A931ZL83-F1
#
_cell.length_a   1.000
_cell.length_b   1.000
_cell.length_c   1.000
_cell.angle_alpha   90.00
_cell.angle_beta   90.00
_cell.angle_gamma   90.00
#
_symmetry.space_group_name_H-M   'P 1'
#
loop_
_entity.id
_entity.type
_entity.pdbx_description
1 polymer ?
#
loop_
_entity_poly.entity_id
_entity_poly.type
_entity_poly.pdbx_seq_one_letter_code
_entity_poly.pdbx_strand_id
1 'polypeptide(L)'
;TSFVGMGNRPTPLADEEVATIQRFMSMEAPKFKTTFSVGEAIKIVDGPFSEFLGSISEIDEEKGKLKVLVSIFGRETPVELDFLQVAKL
;
A
#
# COMPACT_ATOMS: atom_id res chain seq x y z
N THR A 1 -47.55 24.27 12.09
CA THR A 1 -47.97 24.19 10.69
C THR A 1 -46.73 24.17 9.82
N SER A 2 -46.77 23.41 8.71
CA SER A 2 -45.76 23.32 7.64
C SER A 2 -44.66 22.25 7.78
N PHE A 3 -44.82 21.15 7.03
CA PHE A 3 -43.83 20.66 6.05
C PHE A 3 -44.60 19.93 4.94
N VAL A 4 -44.30 20.29 3.68
CA VAL A 4 -44.85 19.73 2.44
C VAL A 4 -43.76 18.85 1.83
N GLY A 5 -44.11 17.66 1.36
CA GLY A 5 -43.23 16.81 0.57
C GLY A 5 -43.78 15.38 0.52
N MET A 6 -44.19 14.93 -0.66
CA MET A 6 -44.49 13.52 -0.94
C MET A 6 -43.40 12.63 -0.32
N GLY A 7 -43.74 11.75 0.63
CA GLY A 7 -42.67 11.02 1.34
C GLY A 7 -43.15 9.82 2.16
N ASN A 8 -42.24 8.84 2.24
CA ASN A 8 -42.15 7.79 3.26
C ASN A 8 -42.80 6.43 3.00
N ARG A 9 -42.61 5.86 1.80
CA ARG A 9 -42.39 4.41 1.74
C ARG A 9 -41.04 4.17 1.08
N PRO A 10 -39.95 3.92 1.84
CA PRO A 10 -38.73 3.42 1.24
C PRO A 10 -39.11 2.11 0.54
N THR A 11 -38.83 2.03 -0.75
CA THR A 11 -38.89 0.75 -1.46
C THR A 11 -37.94 -0.21 -0.75
N PRO A 12 -38.42 -1.39 -0.31
CA PRO A 12 -37.54 -2.37 0.32
C PRO A 12 -36.45 -2.72 -0.68
N LEU A 13 -35.18 -2.57 -0.28
CA LEU A 13 -34.07 -3.11 -1.05
C LEU A 13 -34.25 -4.63 -1.15
N ALA A 14 -33.95 -5.18 -2.32
CA ALA A 14 -33.98 -6.62 -2.51
C ALA A 14 -32.86 -7.27 -1.68
N ASP A 15 -33.15 -8.40 -1.03
CA ASP A 15 -32.17 -9.09 -0.16
C ASP A 15 -30.87 -9.46 -0.89
N GLU A 16 -30.91 -9.59 -2.22
CA GLU A 16 -29.72 -9.80 -3.07
C GLU A 16 -28.75 -8.59 -3.06
N GLU A 17 -29.27 -7.36 -3.00
CA GLU A 17 -28.45 -6.15 -2.90
C GLU A 17 -27.79 -6.07 -1.52
N VAL A 18 -28.50 -6.48 -0.46
CA VAL A 18 -27.97 -6.50 0.91
C VAL A 18 -26.88 -7.57 1.07
N ALA A 19 -27.08 -8.76 0.49
CA ALA A 19 -26.08 -9.84 0.51
C ALA A 19 -24.80 -9.47 -0.25
N THR A 20 -24.94 -8.73 -1.34
CA THR A 20 -23.81 -8.21 -2.12
C THR A 20 -23.01 -7.20 -1.28
N ILE A 21 -23.67 -6.24 -0.64
CA ILE A 21 -23.02 -5.24 0.22
C ILE A 21 -22.31 -5.90 1.43
N GLN A 22 -22.93 -6.94 2.02
CA GLN A 22 -22.36 -7.65 3.17
C GLN A 22 -21.08 -8.43 2.81
N ARG A 23 -20.98 -8.99 1.59
CA ARG A 23 -19.74 -9.62 1.10
C ARG A 23 -18.61 -8.63 0.86
N PHE A 24 -18.91 -7.42 0.40
CA PHE A 24 -17.90 -6.38 0.19
C PHE A 24 -17.31 -5.83 1.50
N MET A 25 -18.02 -5.91 2.62
CA MET A 25 -17.47 -5.56 3.95
C MET A 25 -16.57 -6.64 4.56
N SER A 26 -16.71 -7.90 4.16
CA SER A 26 -15.88 -9.02 4.67
C SER A 26 -14.65 -9.32 3.83
N MET A 27 -14.46 -8.65 2.70
CA MET A 27 -13.16 -8.64 2.04
C MET A 27 -12.25 -7.75 2.89
N GLU A 28 -11.50 -8.39 3.80
CA GLU A 28 -10.34 -7.80 4.48
C GLU A 28 -9.66 -6.84 3.51
N ALA A 29 -9.63 -5.56 3.89
CA ALA A 29 -8.94 -4.53 3.12
C ALA A 29 -7.62 -5.13 2.63
N PRO A 30 -7.36 -5.10 1.29
CA PRO A 30 -6.13 -5.68 0.76
C PRO A 30 -5.01 -5.07 1.59
N LYS A 31 -4.24 -5.94 2.25
CA LYS A 31 -3.21 -5.56 3.21
C LYS A 31 -2.15 -4.74 2.48
N PHE A 32 -2.42 -3.46 2.23
CA PHE A 32 -1.48 -2.46 1.76
C PHE A 32 -0.31 -2.29 2.74
N LYS A 33 -0.39 -2.92 3.92
CA LYS A 33 0.64 -2.98 4.96
C LYS A 33 1.89 -3.81 4.62
N THR A 34 2.00 -4.48 3.47
CA THR A 34 3.25 -5.19 3.14
C THR A 34 3.62 -5.06 1.66
N THR A 35 3.83 -3.83 1.18
CA THR A 35 4.52 -3.68 -0.11
C THR A 35 5.98 -4.09 0.01
N PHE A 36 6.59 -3.94 1.20
CA PHE A 36 8.02 -4.17 1.41
C PHE A 36 8.25 -4.94 2.71
N SER A 37 9.12 -5.96 2.67
CA SER A 37 9.61 -6.68 3.84
C SER A 37 11.14 -6.60 3.95
N VAL A 38 11.66 -6.68 5.18
CA VAL A 38 13.10 -6.77 5.43
C VAL A 38 13.67 -8.03 4.76
N GLY A 39 14.77 -7.90 4.05
CA GLY A 39 15.41 -8.95 3.26
C GLY A 39 14.89 -9.09 1.84
N GLU A 40 13.86 -8.32 1.45
CA GLU A 40 13.29 -8.38 0.10
C GLU A 40 14.16 -7.63 -0.91
N ALA A 41 14.26 -8.17 -2.13
CA ALA A 41 14.96 -7.56 -3.24
C ALA A 41 14.07 -6.46 -3.87
N ILE A 42 14.65 -5.28 -4.03
CA ILE A 42 13.97 -4.10 -4.57
C ILE A 42 14.84 -3.46 -5.65
N LYS A 43 14.19 -2.84 -6.62
CA LYS A 43 14.83 -2.00 -7.63
C LYS A 43 14.64 -0.54 -7.24
N ILE A 44 15.73 0.21 -7.30
CA ILE A 44 15.68 1.66 -7.06
C ILE A 44 15.25 2.32 -8.37
N VAL A 45 14.19 3.13 -8.30
CA VAL A 45 13.61 3.79 -9.48
C VAL A 45 13.94 5.27 -9.57
N ASP A 46 14.47 5.85 -8.48
CA ASP A 46 14.77 7.27 -8.39
C ASP A 46 16.14 7.53 -7.74
N GLY A 47 16.73 8.69 -8.05
CA GLY A 47 18.02 9.13 -7.54
C GLY A 47 19.25 8.59 -8.31
N PRO A 48 20.47 8.87 -7.81
CA PRO A 48 21.73 8.49 -8.47
C PRO A 48 21.99 6.98 -8.46
N PHE A 49 21.19 6.24 -7.70
CA PHE A 49 21.22 4.78 -7.61
C PHE A 49 20.05 4.13 -8.36
N SER A 50 19.33 4.90 -9.18
CA SER A 50 18.34 4.35 -10.11
C SER A 50 18.99 3.30 -11.01
N GLU A 51 18.22 2.26 -11.36
CA GLU A 51 18.68 1.07 -12.10
C GLU A 51 19.54 0.06 -11.32
N PHE A 52 19.93 0.34 -10.07
CA PHE A 52 20.56 -0.65 -9.21
C PHE A 52 19.55 -1.51 -8.45
N LEU A 53 19.96 -2.75 -8.21
CA LEU A 53 19.24 -3.69 -7.36
C LEU A 53 19.83 -3.63 -5.94
N GLY A 54 18.94 -3.67 -4.96
CA GLY A 54 19.31 -3.73 -3.55
C GLY A 54 18.39 -4.64 -2.76
N SER A 55 18.72 -4.83 -1.49
CA SER A 55 17.88 -5.55 -0.53
C SER A 55 17.55 -4.65 0.65
N ILE A 56 16.33 -4.78 1.18
CA ILE A 56 15.92 -4.00 2.35
C ILE A 56 16.62 -4.56 3.58
N SER A 57 17.41 -3.73 4.26
CA SER A 57 18.05 -4.09 5.53
C SER A 57 17.16 -3.76 6.73
N GLU A 58 16.47 -2.62 6.69
CA GLU A 58 15.65 -2.13 7.79
C GLU A 58 14.55 -1.20 7.26
N ILE A 59 13.39 -1.21 7.90
CA ILE A 59 12.23 -0.38 7.55
C ILE A 59 11.93 0.50 8.76
N ASP A 60 12.03 1.81 8.60
CA ASP A 60 11.60 2.80 9.59
C ASP A 60 10.23 3.35 9.17
N GLU A 61 9.18 2.68 9.65
CA GLU A 61 7.78 3.06 9.38
C GLU A 61 7.40 4.38 10.07
N GLU A 62 8.06 4.76 11.16
CA GLU A 62 7.77 6.00 11.89
C GLU A 62 8.26 7.23 11.10
N LYS A 63 9.41 7.12 10.46
CA LYS A 63 10.01 8.21 9.68
C LYS A 63 9.75 8.14 8.19
N GLY A 64 9.17 7.05 7.69
CA GLY A 64 8.96 6.88 6.25
C GLY A 64 10.28 6.61 5.50
N LYS A 65 11.27 5.95 6.13
CA LYS A 65 12.58 5.71 5.51
C LYS A 65 12.91 4.21 5.46
N LEU A 66 13.64 3.84 4.42
CA LEU A 66 14.14 2.49 4.18
C LEU A 66 15.66 2.50 4.17
N LYS A 67 16.28 1.61 4.94
CA LYS A 67 17.70 1.29 4.75
C LYS A 67 17.80 0.15 3.76
N VAL A 68 18.48 0.42 2.65
CA VAL A 68 18.68 -0.53 1.57
C VAL A 68 20.17 -0.79 1.43
N LEU A 69 20.54 -2.06 1.27
CA LEU A 69 21.88 -2.46 0.87
C LEU A 69 21.91 -2.56 -0.65
N VAL A 70 22.59 -1.62 -1.30
CA VAL A 70 22.77 -1.64 -2.76
C VAL A 70 24.04 -2.38 -3.09
N SER A 71 23.97 -3.33 -4.02
CA SER A 71 25.16 -4.01 -4.52
C SER A 71 25.75 -3.23 -5.68
N ILE A 72 26.83 -2.50 -5.42
CA ILE A 72 27.54 -1.70 -6.43
C ILE A 72 28.99 -2.17 -6.47
N PHE A 73 29.47 -2.59 -7.64
CA PHE A 73 30.84 -3.12 -7.84
C PHE A 73 31.21 -4.30 -6.93
N GLY A 74 30.25 -5.15 -6.57
CA GLY A 74 30.47 -6.29 -5.67
C GLY A 74 30.70 -5.88 -4.21
N ARG A 75 30.34 -4.65 -3.84
CA ARG A 75 30.33 -4.15 -2.46
C ARG A 75 28.93 -3.75 -2.07
N GLU A 76 28.50 -4.20 -0.89
CA GLU A 76 27.23 -3.82 -0.31
C GLU A 76 27.38 -2.45 0.35
N THR A 77 26.65 -1.46 -0.16
CA THR A 77 26.66 -0.09 0.37
C THR A 77 25.29 0.20 0.98
N PRO A 78 25.20 0.50 2.29
CA PRO A 78 23.95 0.90 2.90
C PRO A 78 23.59 2.32 2.48
N VAL A 79 22.37 2.50 1.97
CA VAL A 79 21.80 3.80 1.60
C VAL A 79 20.43 3.96 2.23
N GLU A 80 20.05 5.19 2.56
CA GLU A 80 18.72 5.53 3.04
C GLU A 80 17.88 6.09 1.89
N LEU A 81 16.74 5.46 1.61
CA LEU A 81 15.80 5.84 0.56
C LEU A 81 14.39 5.96 1.11
N ASP A 82 13.54 6.66 0.39
CA ASP A 82 12.11 6.76 0.71
C ASP A 82 11.33 5.61 0.05
N PHE A 83 10.15 5.28 0.59
CA PHE A 83 9.26 4.24 0.05
C PHE A 83 8.83 4.51 -1.40
N LEU A 84 8.79 5.78 -1.78
CA LEU A 84 8.41 6.23 -3.12
C LEU A 84 9.52 6.04 -4.17
N GLN A 85 10.77 5.93 -3.72
CA GLN A 85 11.95 5.84 -4.59
C GLN A 85 12.36 4.40 -4.92
N VAL A 86 11.63 3.44 -4.37
CA VAL A 86 11.88 2.02 -4.51
C VAL A 86 10.67 1.32 -5.13
N ALA A 87 10.95 0.37 -6.01
CA ALA A 87 9.95 -0.50 -6.61
C ALA A 87 10.28 -1.94 -6.22
N LYS A 88 9.24 -2.68 -5.84
CA LYS A 88 9.35 -4.12 -5.62
C LYS A 88 9.61 -4.86 -6.94
N LEU A 89 10.43 -5.90 -6.88
CA LEU A 89 10.63 -6.82 -8.00
C LEU A 89 9.55 -7.92 -8.03
#